data_AF-A0A363CXL1-F1
#
_entry.id   AF-A0A363CXL1-F1
#
_cell.length_a   1.000
_cell.length_b   1.000
_cell.length_c   1.000
_cell.angle_alpha   90.00
_cell.angle_beta   90.00
_cell.angle_gamma   90.00
#
_symmetry.space_group_name_H-M   'P 1'
#
loop_
_entity.id
_entity.type
_entity.pdbx_description
1 polymer ?
#
loop_
_entity_poly.entity_id
_entity_poly.type
_entity_poly.pdbx_seq_one_letter_code
_entity_poly.pdbx_strand_id
1 'polypeptide(L)'
;MFSKDEWTQQEFLKNKRDLESKNIKVILIDTILKPIANIETMIYNPPLMQQFPENSVFVFYCDTGKTTKERLEYYKKKFPNHKCISLKGGRGYFRPNLQLFEKEEDKNE
;
A
#
# COMPACT_ATOMS: atom_id res chain seq x y z
N MET A 1 5.68 9.32 12.38
CA MET A 1 4.48 8.83 11.66
C MET A 1 4.83 8.83 10.17
N PHE A 2 4.98 7.64 9.56
CA PHE A 2 5.62 7.34 8.25
C PHE A 2 6.60 8.38 7.70
N SER A 3 7.91 8.15 7.89
CA SER A 3 8.96 8.97 7.26
C SER A 3 9.10 8.74 5.75
N LYS A 4 8.39 7.74 5.19
CA LYS A 4 8.51 7.32 3.81
C LYS A 4 7.16 7.35 3.09
N ASP A 5 7.18 8.00 1.95
CA ASP A 5 6.10 8.12 0.97
C ASP A 5 6.08 6.96 -0.05
N GLU A 6 6.98 5.99 0.11
CA GLU A 6 7.17 4.85 -0.78
C GLU A 6 7.46 3.59 0.05
N TRP A 7 6.77 2.49 -0.26
CA TRP A 7 6.98 1.19 0.39
C TRP A 7 7.39 0.13 -0.62
N THR A 8 8.34 -0.70 -0.25
CA THR A 8 8.59 -2.00 -0.89
C THR A 8 7.43 -2.97 -0.64
N GLN A 9 7.38 -4.10 -1.36
CA GLN A 9 6.43 -5.17 -1.08
C GLN A 9 6.52 -5.66 0.37
N GLN A 10 7.73 -5.84 0.91
CA GLN A 10 7.93 -6.29 2.29
C GLN A 10 7.40 -5.27 3.31
N GLU A 11 7.72 -3.98 3.12
CA GLU A 11 7.18 -2.91 3.96
C GLU A 11 5.65 -2.84 3.86
N PHE A 12 5.08 -2.98 2.67
CA PHE A 12 3.63 -3.02 2.49
C PHE A 12 2.98 -4.18 3.23
N LEU A 13 3.49 -5.42 3.09
CA LEU A 13 2.92 -6.60 3.76
C LEU A 13 3.02 -6.47 5.28
N LYS A 14 4.17 -6.02 5.79
CA LYS A 14 4.38 -5.80 7.23
C LYS A 14 3.47 -4.68 7.77
N ASN A 15 3.47 -3.52 7.11
CA ASN A 15 2.67 -2.38 7.54
C ASN A 15 1.17 -2.67 7.43
N LYS A 16 0.72 -3.43 6.42
CA LYS A 16 -0.67 -3.86 6.30
C LYS A 16 -1.10 -4.65 7.54
N ARG A 17 -0.34 -5.69 7.91
CA ARG A 17 -0.59 -6.49 9.12
C ARG A 17 -0.59 -5.61 10.38
N ASP A 18 0.45 -4.80 10.58
CA ASP A 18 0.62 -4.01 11.79
C ASP A 18 -0.46 -2.93 11.95
N LEU A 19 -0.89 -2.31 10.86
CA LEU A 19 -1.90 -1.24 10.86
C LEU A 19 -3.32 -1.81 10.98
N GLU A 20 -3.61 -2.92 10.32
CA GLU A 20 -4.94 -3.53 10.40
C GLU A 20 -5.21 -4.09 11.80
N SER A 21 -4.18 -4.56 12.53
CA SER A 21 -4.30 -4.90 13.96
C SER A 21 -4.69 -3.71 14.85
N LYS A 22 -4.47 -2.48 14.36
CA LYS A 22 -4.84 -1.20 15.01
C LYS A 22 -6.10 -0.59 14.41
N ASN A 23 -6.87 -1.38 13.66
CA ASN A 23 -8.09 -0.97 12.95
C ASN A 23 -7.86 0.15 11.91
N ILE A 24 -6.65 0.29 11.38
CA ILE A 24 -6.32 1.21 10.28
C ILE A 24 -6.32 0.41 8.97
N LYS A 25 -7.21 0.76 8.04
CA LYS A 25 -7.33 0.06 6.76
C LYS A 25 -6.15 0.37 5.85
N VAL A 26 -5.61 -0.66 5.18
CA VAL A 26 -4.54 -0.53 4.18
C VAL A 26 -5.00 -1.13 2.85
N ILE A 27 -5.20 -0.28 1.85
CA ILE A 27 -5.79 -0.62 0.56
C ILE A 27 -4.74 -0.50 -0.53
N LEU A 28 -4.56 -1.56 -1.32
CA LEU A 28 -3.69 -1.58 -2.49
C LEU A 28 -4.48 -1.11 -3.72
N ILE A 29 -4.11 0.02 -4.28
CA ILE A 29 -4.85 0.73 -5.33
C ILE A 29 -4.22 0.47 -6.70
N ASP A 30 -4.97 -0.19 -7.57
CA ASP A 30 -4.65 -0.44 -8.97
C ASP A 30 -4.98 0.78 -9.82
N THR A 31 -3.96 1.42 -10.40
CA THR A 31 -4.14 2.56 -11.31
C THR A 31 -4.04 2.18 -12.79
N ILE A 32 -3.96 0.89 -13.13
CA ILE A 32 -3.67 0.39 -14.49
C ILE A 32 -4.63 -0.72 -14.97
N LEU A 33 -5.63 -1.10 -14.17
CA LEU A 33 -6.60 -2.16 -14.48
C LEU A 33 -5.92 -3.52 -14.73
N LYS A 34 -4.85 -3.79 -13.98
CA LYS A 34 -4.10 -5.05 -13.99
C LYS A 34 -3.88 -5.46 -12.53
N PRO A 35 -4.83 -6.19 -11.91
CA PRO A 35 -4.71 -6.62 -10.52
C PRO A 35 -3.46 -7.49 -10.34
N ILE A 36 -2.81 -7.35 -9.18
CA ILE A 36 -1.72 -8.25 -8.77
C ILE A 36 -2.35 -9.57 -8.32
N ALA A 37 -1.84 -10.70 -8.81
CA ALA A 37 -2.34 -12.02 -8.42
C ALA A 37 -2.10 -12.29 -6.91
N ASN A 38 -3.01 -13.06 -6.31
CA ASN A 38 -2.93 -13.51 -4.90
C ASN A 38 -2.93 -12.38 -3.86
N ILE A 39 -3.39 -11.19 -4.23
CA ILE A 39 -3.61 -10.11 -3.27
C ILE A 39 -4.82 -9.26 -3.65
N GLU A 40 -5.57 -8.84 -2.64
CA GLU A 40 -6.71 -7.95 -2.82
C GLU A 40 -6.24 -6.57 -3.30
N THR A 41 -6.88 -6.09 -4.37
CA THR A 41 -6.65 -4.77 -4.95
C THR A 41 -7.97 -4.07 -5.21
N MET A 42 -7.97 -2.74 -5.16
CA MET A 42 -9.08 -1.89 -5.56
C MET A 42 -8.67 -1.05 -6.76
N ILE A 43 -9.53 -0.99 -7.79
CA ILE A 43 -9.33 -0.06 -8.90
C ILE A 43 -9.42 1.38 -8.38
N TYR A 44 -8.52 2.24 -8.83
CA TYR A 44 -8.56 3.67 -8.54
C TYR A 44 -9.93 4.29 -8.87
N ASN A 45 -10.70 4.59 -7.82
CA ASN A 45 -12.05 5.14 -7.91
C ASN A 45 -12.27 6.18 -6.80
N PRO A 46 -11.99 7.48 -7.04
CA PRO A 46 -11.99 8.49 -6.00
C PRO A 46 -13.31 8.64 -5.23
N PRO A 47 -14.49 8.67 -5.87
CA PRO A 47 -15.76 8.70 -5.15
C PRO A 47 -15.95 7.54 -4.15
N LEU A 48 -15.44 6.36 -4.47
CA LEU A 48 -15.55 5.17 -3.63
C LEU A 48 -14.46 5.16 -2.54
N MET A 49 -13.25 5.59 -2.90
CA MET A 49 -12.13 5.73 -1.98
C MET A 49 -12.40 6.77 -0.87
N GLN A 50 -13.12 7.85 -1.16
CA GLN A 50 -13.49 8.86 -0.16
C GLN A 50 -14.47 8.34 0.91
N GLN A 51 -15.10 7.19 0.68
CA GLN A 51 -16.01 6.56 1.65
C GLN A 51 -15.26 5.69 2.67
N PHE A 52 -13.96 5.48 2.50
CA PHE A 52 -13.16 4.75 3.48
C PHE A 52 -13.00 5.55 4.77
N PRO A 53 -12.79 4.88 5.92
CA PRO A 53 -12.51 5.55 7.17
C PRO A 53 -11.34 6.54 7.05
N GLU A 54 -11.43 7.65 7.76
CA GLU A 54 -10.30 8.59 7.87
C GLU A 54 -9.06 7.88 8.40
N ASN A 55 -7.88 8.40 8.03
CA ASN A 55 -6.57 7.80 8.32
C ASN A 55 -6.29 6.45 7.65
N SER A 56 -7.20 5.93 6.81
CA SER A 56 -6.88 4.80 5.92
C SER A 56 -5.63 5.09 5.08
N VAL A 57 -4.89 4.04 4.74
CA VAL A 57 -3.69 4.11 3.92
C VAL A 57 -4.00 3.58 2.52
N PHE A 58 -3.80 4.42 1.52
CA PHE A 58 -3.87 4.08 0.10
C PHE A 58 -2.46 3.88 -0.45
N VAL A 59 -2.20 2.65 -0.90
CA VAL A 59 -0.92 2.25 -1.48
C VAL A 59 -1.13 2.12 -2.99
N PHE A 60 -0.68 3.11 -3.76
CA PHE A 60 -0.89 3.18 -5.21
C PHE A 60 0.19 2.39 -5.94
N TYR A 61 -0.21 1.59 -6.93
CA TYR A 61 0.72 0.94 -7.84
C TYR A 61 0.34 1.14 -9.32
N CYS A 62 1.37 1.17 -10.15
CA CYS A 62 1.28 0.99 -11.61
C CYS A 62 2.22 -0.15 -12.04
N ASP A 63 2.55 -0.27 -13.33
CA ASP A 63 3.40 -1.38 -13.80
C ASP A 63 4.82 -1.32 -13.19
N THR A 64 5.40 -0.12 -13.02
CA THR A 64 6.79 0.09 -12.54
C THR A 64 6.92 0.91 -11.25
N GLY A 65 5.83 1.51 -10.77
CA GLY A 65 5.82 2.42 -9.61
C GLY A 65 6.30 3.86 -9.90
N LYS A 66 6.83 4.13 -11.11
CA LYS A 66 7.34 5.46 -11.49
C LYS A 66 6.22 6.51 -11.50
N THR A 67 5.13 6.22 -12.22
CA THR A 67 3.99 7.14 -12.35
C THR A 67 3.30 7.41 -11.01
N THR A 68 3.16 6.40 -10.16
CA THR A 68 2.51 6.58 -8.84
C THR A 68 3.36 7.42 -7.90
N LYS A 69 4.69 7.32 -7.99
CA LYS A 69 5.62 8.17 -7.26
C LYS A 69 5.57 9.62 -7.72
N GLU A 70 5.65 9.85 -9.03
CA GLU A 70 5.61 11.20 -9.63
C GLU A 70 4.28 11.92 -9.32
N ARG A 71 3.16 11.18 -9.27
CA ARG A 71 1.83 11.72 -9.01
C ARG A 71 1.43 11.69 -7.53
N LEU A 72 2.34 11.36 -6.61
CA LEU A 72 1.96 11.15 -5.22
C LEU A 72 1.38 12.41 -4.57
N GLU A 73 1.95 13.58 -4.86
CA GLU A 73 1.43 14.87 -4.37
C GLU A 73 0.01 15.16 -4.87
N TYR A 74 -0.32 14.71 -6.09
CA TYR A 74 -1.69 14.80 -6.59
C TYR A 74 -2.64 13.93 -5.74
N TYR A 75 -2.23 12.71 -5.38
CA TYR A 75 -3.05 11.84 -4.52
C TYR A 75 -3.20 12.41 -3.11
N LYS A 76 -2.13 12.92 -2.50
CA LYS A 76 -2.18 13.56 -1.17
C LYS A 76 -3.15 14.75 -1.14
N LYS A 77 -3.12 15.61 -2.17
CA LYS A 77 -4.07 16.73 -2.30
C LYS A 77 -5.52 16.25 -2.48
N LYS A 78 -5.72 15.14 -3.19
CA LYS A 78 -7.05 14.58 -3.46
C LYS A 78 -7.65 13.84 -2.27
N PHE A 79 -6.80 13.28 -1.41
CA PHE A 79 -7.17 12.47 -0.25
C PHE A 79 -6.49 13.00 1.02
N PRO A 80 -6.77 14.25 1.45
CA PRO A 80 -6.06 14.89 2.55
C PRO A 80 -6.25 14.18 3.90
N ASN A 81 -7.38 13.48 4.08
CA ASN A 81 -7.71 12.73 5.30
C ASN A 81 -7.17 11.29 5.28
N HIS A 82 -6.41 10.92 4.25
CA HIS A 82 -5.84 9.59 4.08
C HIS A 82 -4.33 9.66 3.88
N LYS A 83 -3.63 8.56 4.15
CA LYS A 83 -2.21 8.45 3.84
C LYS A 83 -2.04 7.89 2.44
N CYS A 84 -1.28 8.58 1.60
CA CYS A 84 -0.97 8.14 0.25
C CYS A 84 0.46 7.67 0.16
N ILE A 85 0.66 6.44 -0.31
CA ILE A 85 1.97 5.79 -0.44
C ILE A 85 2.11 5.25 -1.87
N SER A 86 3.31 5.33 -2.45
CA SER A 86 3.61 4.63 -3.71
C SER A 86 4.21 3.24 -3.43
N LEU A 87 3.76 2.22 -4.17
CA LEU A 87 4.40 0.91 -4.14
C LEU A 87 5.66 0.91 -5.03
N LYS A 88 6.83 0.76 -4.40
CA LYS A 88 8.13 0.73 -5.06
C LYS A 88 8.21 -0.43 -6.06
N GLY A 89 8.59 -0.11 -7.29
CA GLY A 89 8.72 -1.10 -8.37
C GLY A 89 7.38 -1.57 -8.96
N GLY A 90 6.25 -1.13 -8.41
CA GLY A 90 4.92 -1.43 -8.92
C GLY A 90 4.61 -2.92 -9.03
N ARG A 91 3.70 -3.25 -9.96
CA ARG A 91 3.26 -4.61 -10.25
C ARG A 91 4.43 -5.50 -10.71
N GLY A 92 5.35 -4.99 -11.52
CA GLY A 92 6.45 -5.77 -12.11
C GLY A 92 7.47 -6.29 -11.07
N TYR A 93 7.62 -5.57 -9.95
CA TYR A 93 8.49 -5.99 -8.86
C TYR A 93 7.79 -6.91 -7.86
N PHE A 94 6.46 -6.91 -7.83
CA PHE A 94 5.70 -7.70 -6.87
C PHE A 94 5.85 -9.21 -7.13
N ARG A 95 6.04 -9.97 -6.06
CA ARG A 95 6.15 -11.43 -6.07
C ARG A 95 4.91 -12.01 -5.39
N PRO A 96 3.94 -12.58 -6.14
CA PRO A 96 2.65 -13.02 -5.60
C PRO A 96 2.74 -14.04 -4.45
N ASN A 97 3.81 -14.83 -4.42
CA ASN A 97 3.99 -15.91 -3.44
C ASN A 97 5.02 -15.56 -2.36
N LEU A 98 5.38 -14.28 -2.21
CA LEU A 98 6.27 -13.85 -1.13
C LEU A 98 5.55 -13.99 0.21
N GLN A 99 6.04 -14.91 1.04
CA GLN A 99 5.64 -15.01 2.44
C GLN A 99 6.67 -14.27 3.30
N LEU A 100 6.19 -13.48 4.26
CA LEU A 100 7.05 -12.92 5.29
C LEU A 100 7.38 -14.03 6.29
N PHE A 101 8.62 -14.50 6.31
CA PHE A 101 9.11 -15.33 7.40
C PHE A 101 9.40 -14.43 8.59
N GLU A 102 8.61 -14.56 9.66
CA GLU A 102 8.97 -13.98 10.94
C GLU A 102 10.16 -14.77 11.47
N LYS A 103 11.34 -14.15 11.58
CA LYS A 103 12.31 -14.66 12.54
C LYS A 103 11.67 -14.40 13.90
N GLU A 104 11.26 -15.45 14.58
CA GLU A 104 11.06 -15.41 16.02
C GLU A 104 12.40 -14.95 16.61
N GLU A 105 12.47 -13.68 17.04
CA GLU A 105 13.54 -13.27 17.94
C GLU A 105 13.23 -13.99 19.26
N ASP A 106 13.97 -15.07 19.51
CA ASP A 106 14.03 -15.79 20.78
C ASP A 106 14.11 -14.75 21.91
N LYS A 107 13.00 -14.57 22.62
CA LYS A 107 13.03 -14.06 23.98
C LYS A 107 13.59 -15.17 24.86
N ASN A 108 14.89 -15.37 24.79
CA ASN A 108 15.59 -16.09 25.85
C ASN A 108 15.75 -15.12 27.03
N GLU A 109 14.92 -15.41 28.03
CA GLU A 109 14.93 -14.94 29.41
C GLU A 109 16.30 -15.15 30.09
#